data_AF-A0A2V8M1F9-F1
#
_entry.id   AF-A0A2V8M1F9-F1
#
_cell.length_a   1.000
_cell.length_b   1.000
_cell.length_c   1.000
_cell.angle_alpha   90.00
_cell.angle_beta   90.00
_cell.angle_gamma   90.00
#
_symmetry.space_group_name_H-M   'P 1'
#
loop_
_entity.id
_entity.type
_entity.pdbx_description
1 polymer ?
#
loop_
_entity_poly.entity_id
_entity_poly.type
_entity_poly.pdbx_seq_one_letter_code
_entity_poly.pdbx_strand_id
1 'polypeptide(L)'
;VYEFLRNNALDARNFFELKKPAPFRRNQFGGSVGGPVKKGKTFFFFNYEGLRQHLDQTFQAFVPTLAVRAQAVPSVKPVIDLYPAPTTELGGGIGTLITVGGQTAEENYYLGRFDYTVSTNDSMFVRYVSDTGTLVSTTAIPLWPTFPYRLR
;
A
#
# COMPACT_ATOMS: atom_id res chain seq x y z
N VAL A 1 11.59 19.46 11.32
CA VAL A 1 11.59 18.80 9.99
C VAL A 1 12.41 17.54 10.11
N TYR A 2 11.93 16.43 9.58
CA TYR A 2 12.62 15.14 9.60
C TYR A 2 12.35 14.35 8.31
N GLU A 3 13.23 13.41 8.01
CA GLU A 3 13.11 12.48 6.89
C GLU A 3 13.68 11.12 7.31
N PHE A 4 12.94 10.06 7.03
CA PHE A 4 13.31 8.67 7.27
C PHE A 4 13.19 7.89 5.97
N LEU A 5 14.33 7.38 5.49
CA LEU A 5 14.45 6.55 4.29
C LEU A 5 14.65 5.08 4.70
N ARG A 6 13.87 4.17 4.12
CA ARG A 6 14.08 2.72 4.19
C ARG A 6 14.05 2.13 2.77
N ASN A 7 15.01 1.29 2.42
CA ASN A 7 15.06 0.69 1.09
C ASN A 7 15.71 -0.70 1.09
N ASN A 8 15.45 -1.47 0.04
CA ASN A 8 15.99 -2.81 -0.17
C ASN A 8 17.49 -2.88 -0.44
N ALA A 9 18.14 -1.74 -0.70
CA ALA A 9 19.60 -1.68 -0.79
C ALA A 9 20.25 -1.70 0.60
N LEU A 10 19.51 -1.32 1.64
CA LEU A 10 19.93 -1.33 3.05
C LEU A 10 19.26 -2.45 3.86
N ASP A 11 18.11 -2.98 3.42
CA ASP A 11 17.40 -4.06 4.08
C ASP A 11 18.01 -5.45 3.77
N ALA A 12 18.01 -6.35 4.77
CA ALA A 12 18.39 -7.75 4.59
C ALA A 12 17.36 -8.53 3.75
N ARG A 13 17.84 -9.51 2.98
CA ARG A 13 17.01 -10.39 2.15
C ARG A 13 16.05 -11.22 3.00
N ASN A 14 14.81 -11.37 2.55
CA ASN A 14 13.83 -12.26 3.17
C ASN A 14 14.18 -13.74 2.90
N PHE A 15 13.83 -14.65 3.81
CA PHE A 15 14.14 -16.09 3.75
C PHE A 15 13.61 -16.77 2.48
N PHE A 16 12.48 -16.29 1.95
CA PHE A 16 11.80 -16.87 0.78
C PHE A 16 12.27 -16.29 -0.57
N GLU A 17 13.21 -15.34 -0.57
CA GLU A 17 13.69 -14.71 -1.81
C GLU A 17 14.84 -15.52 -2.43
N LEU A 18 14.64 -16.01 -3.66
CA LEU A 18 15.54 -16.98 -4.29
C LEU A 18 16.94 -16.40 -4.62
N LYS A 19 17.07 -15.11 -4.96
CA LYS A 19 18.39 -14.50 -5.32
C LYS A 19 18.61 -13.04 -4.94
N LYS A 20 17.61 -12.15 -5.02
CA LYS A 20 17.74 -10.72 -4.69
C LYS A 20 16.50 -10.20 -3.95
N PRO A 21 16.65 -9.26 -3.00
CA PRO A 21 15.51 -8.59 -2.38
C PRO A 21 14.65 -7.91 -3.42
N ALA A 22 13.34 -8.11 -3.36
CA ALA A 22 12.43 -7.39 -4.24
C ALA A 22 12.59 -5.87 -4.03
N PRO A 23 12.55 -5.04 -5.09
CA PRO A 23 12.66 -3.60 -4.94
C PRO A 23 11.66 -2.99 -3.96
N PHE A 24 12.15 -2.60 -2.79
CA PHE A 24 11.40 -1.91 -1.75
C PHE A 24 12.02 -0.55 -1.48
N ARG A 25 11.21 0.50 -1.47
CA ARG A 25 11.59 1.86 -1.08
C ARG A 25 10.46 2.48 -0.31
N ARG A 26 10.76 3.08 0.83
CA ARG A 26 9.82 3.76 1.71
C ARG A 26 10.46 5.03 2.25
N ASN A 27 9.81 6.17 1.99
CA ASN A 27 10.22 7.48 2.44
C ASN A 27 9.11 8.02 3.35
N GLN A 28 9.44 8.33 4.60
CA GLN A 28 8.54 9.01 5.52
C GLN A 28 9.19 10.33 5.93
N PHE A 29 8.52 11.44 5.60
CA PHE A 29 9.03 12.77 5.86
C PHE A 29 7.95 13.61 6.52
N GLY A 30 8.37 14.64 7.24
CA GLY A 30 7.41 15.48 7.92
C GLY A 30 8.02 16.65 8.64
N GLY A 31 7.13 17.44 9.19
CA GLY A 31 7.49 18.63 9.93
C GLY A 31 6.34 19.09 10.80
N SER A 32 6.71 19.78 11.87
CA SER A 32 5.77 20.48 12.71
C SER A 32 6.23 21.92 12.90
N VAL A 33 5.26 22.80 13.08
CA VAL A 33 5.45 24.20 13.40
C VAL A 33 4.37 24.61 14.40
N GLY A 34 4.72 25.45 15.35
CA GLY A 34 3.76 25.97 16.31
C GLY A 34 4.32 27.15 17.06
N GLY A 35 3.44 27.90 17.69
CA GLY A 35 3.82 29.08 18.46
C GLY A 35 2.64 29.96 18.86
N PRO A 36 2.91 31.03 19.61
CA PRO A 36 1.89 32.01 19.96
C PRO A 36 1.49 32.84 18.73
N VAL A 37 0.19 32.87 18.40
CA VAL A 37 -0.37 33.89 17.50
C VAL A 37 -0.51 35.21 18.26
N LYS A 38 -0.97 35.14 19.50
CA LYS A 38 -0.98 36.25 20.47
C LYS A 38 -0.43 35.73 21.78
N LYS A 39 0.69 36.30 22.24
CA LYS A 39 1.34 35.90 23.49
C LYS A 39 0.33 35.93 24.65
N GLY A 40 0.26 34.83 25.41
CA GLY A 40 -0.63 34.67 26.57
C GLY A 40 -2.12 34.53 26.24
N LYS A 41 -2.50 34.41 24.95
CA LYS A 41 -3.90 34.36 24.52
C LYS A 41 -4.18 33.26 23.51
N THR A 42 -3.37 33.15 22.47
CA THR A 42 -3.66 32.27 21.34
C THR A 42 -2.39 31.55 20.91
N PHE A 43 -2.48 30.23 20.78
CA PHE A 43 -1.41 29.36 20.29
C PHE A 43 -1.92 28.50 19.16
N PHE A 44 -1.03 28.18 18.23
CA PHE A 44 -1.32 27.24 17.16
C PHE A 44 -0.25 26.17 17.09
N PHE A 45 -0.64 25.02 16.55
CA PHE A 45 0.26 23.93 16.21
C PHE A 45 -0.22 23.31 14.91
N PHE A 46 0.72 23.01 14.01
CA PHE A 46 0.47 22.33 12.76
C PHE A 46 1.54 21.25 12.55
N ASN A 47 1.11 20.10 12.08
CA ASN A 47 1.97 18.98 11.72
C ASN A 47 1.51 18.40 10.38
N TYR A 48 2.50 18.01 9.58
CA TYR A 48 2.32 17.27 8.34
C TYR A 48 3.29 16.10 8.31
N GLU A 49 2.79 14.94 7.91
CA GLU A 49 3.58 13.76 7.61
C GLU A 49 3.18 13.20 6.24
N GLY A 50 4.18 12.82 5.44
CA GLY A 50 4.01 12.16 4.16
C GLY A 50 4.70 10.81 4.15
N LEU A 51 4.00 9.78 3.68
CA LEU A 51 4.55 8.46 3.40
C LEU A 51 4.52 8.19 1.90
N ARG A 52 5.65 7.78 1.33
CA ARG A 52 5.75 7.31 -0.06
C ARG A 52 6.42 5.94 -0.04
N GLN A 53 5.73 4.93 -0.54
CA GLN A 53 6.21 3.55 -0.52
C GLN A 53 6.04 2.91 -1.90
N HIS A 54 7.05 2.20 -2.34
CA HIS A 54 7.04 1.33 -3.51
C HIS A 54 7.60 -0.03 -3.12
N LEU A 55 6.83 -1.09 -3.33
CA LEU A 55 7.20 -2.46 -3.05
C LEU A 55 6.91 -3.32 -4.28
N ASP A 56 7.93 -3.92 -4.86
CA ASP A 56 7.74 -5.02 -5.80
C ASP A 56 7.47 -6.30 -5.02
N GLN A 57 6.46 -7.05 -5.41
CA GLN A 57 6.09 -8.32 -4.83
C GLN A 57 5.99 -9.39 -5.91
N THR A 58 6.55 -10.56 -5.62
CA THR A 58 6.38 -11.73 -6.48
C THR A 58 5.12 -12.48 -6.06
N PHE A 59 4.22 -12.71 -6.99
CA PHE A 59 3.01 -13.48 -6.79
C PHE A 59 3.10 -14.79 -7.58
N GLN A 60 2.68 -15.88 -6.94
CA GLN A 60 2.58 -17.19 -7.56
C GLN A 60 1.13 -17.67 -7.47
N ALA A 61 0.52 -17.97 -8.61
CA ALA A 61 -0.80 -18.59 -8.70
C ALA A 61 -0.70 -19.97 -9.33
N PHE A 62 -1.60 -20.86 -8.91
CA PHE A 62 -1.83 -22.14 -9.57
C PHE A 62 -2.87 -21.95 -10.67
N VAL A 63 -2.55 -22.39 -11.87
CA VAL A 63 -3.40 -22.27 -13.06
C VAL A 63 -3.49 -23.61 -13.79
N PRO A 64 -4.55 -23.87 -14.56
CA PRO A 64 -4.63 -25.09 -15.35
C PRO A 64 -3.50 -25.20 -16.38
N THR A 65 -2.90 -26.39 -16.48
CA THR A 65 -1.92 -26.73 -17.52
C THR A 65 -2.48 -26.57 -18.93
N LEU A 66 -1.60 -26.49 -19.93
CA LEU A 66 -2.03 -26.43 -21.32
C LEU A 66 -2.82 -27.69 -21.72
N ALA A 67 -2.45 -28.85 -21.18
CA ALA A 67 -3.17 -30.10 -21.40
C ALA A 67 -4.61 -30.07 -20.86
N VAL A 68 -4.80 -29.59 -19.62
CA VAL A 68 -6.15 -29.45 -19.03
C VAL A 68 -7.01 -28.46 -19.82
N ARG A 69 -6.41 -27.37 -20.31
CA ARG A 69 -7.12 -26.40 -21.16
C ARG A 69 -7.59 -27.00 -22.48
N ALA A 70 -6.75 -27.82 -23.11
CA ALA A 70 -7.08 -28.48 -24.37
C ALA A 70 -8.17 -29.56 -24.21
N GLN A 71 -8.23 -30.20 -23.04
CA GLN A 71 -9.20 -31.27 -22.73
C GLN A 71 -10.49 -30.75 -22.06
N ALA A 72 -10.63 -29.44 -21.86
CA ALA A 72 -11.80 -28.87 -21.20
C ALA A 72 -13.08 -29.07 -22.04
N VAL A 73 -14.12 -29.60 -21.41
CA VAL A 73 -15.44 -29.72 -22.05
C VAL A 73 -16.04 -28.34 -22.38
N PRO A 74 -16.89 -28.21 -23.41
CA PRO A 74 -17.38 -26.91 -23.88
C PRO A 74 -18.06 -26.05 -22.81
N SER A 75 -18.75 -26.67 -21.85
CA SER A 75 -19.41 -25.96 -20.74
C SER A 75 -18.44 -25.35 -19.73
N VAL A 76 -17.21 -25.87 -19.62
CA VAL A 76 -16.20 -25.45 -18.64
C VAL A 76 -15.15 -24.54 -19.29
N LYS A 77 -14.99 -24.61 -20.62
CA LYS A 77 -14.04 -23.81 -21.38
C LYS A 77 -14.10 -22.30 -21.09
N PRO A 78 -15.29 -21.65 -20.98
CA PRO A 78 -15.36 -20.22 -20.66
C PRO A 78 -14.70 -19.86 -19.31
N VAL A 79 -14.78 -20.74 -18.32
CA VAL A 79 -14.18 -20.52 -17.00
C VAL A 79 -12.67 -20.75 -17.06
N ILE A 80 -12.23 -21.78 -17.78
CA ILE A 80 -10.81 -22.10 -17.95
C ILE A 80 -10.06 -21.01 -18.73
N ASP A 81 -10.73 -20.40 -19.71
CA ASP A 81 -10.16 -19.31 -20.52
C ASP A 81 -9.99 -18.00 -19.73
N LEU A 82 -10.61 -17.84 -18.55
CA LEU A 82 -10.36 -16.71 -17.64
C LEU A 82 -8.98 -16.78 -16.97
N TYR A 83 -8.41 -17.98 -16.85
CA TYR A 83 -7.08 -18.13 -16.27
C TYR A 83 -6.01 -17.81 -17.31
N PRO A 84 -4.94 -17.08 -16.96
CA PRO A 84 -3.75 -16.93 -17.81
C PRO A 84 -2.98 -18.25 -17.97
N ALA A 85 -2.26 -18.40 -19.07
CA ALA A 85 -1.46 -19.59 -19.36
C ALA A 85 -0.34 -19.81 -18.30
N PRO A 86 -0.01 -21.07 -17.96
CA PRO A 86 1.06 -21.37 -17.00
C PRO A 86 2.44 -20.96 -17.54
N THR A 87 3.31 -20.51 -16.65
CA THR A 87 4.75 -20.30 -16.92
C THR A 87 5.60 -21.54 -16.64
N THR A 88 5.13 -22.45 -15.77
CA THR A 88 5.80 -23.71 -15.45
C THR A 88 4.74 -24.76 -15.15
N GLU A 89 4.91 -25.99 -15.62
CA GLU A 89 4.00 -27.09 -15.31
C GLU A 89 4.57 -27.93 -14.15
N LEU A 90 3.73 -28.20 -13.15
CA LEU A 90 4.12 -28.99 -11.96
C LEU A 90 3.64 -30.45 -12.03
N GLY A 91 2.85 -30.80 -13.05
CA GLY A 91 2.22 -32.11 -13.20
C GLY A 91 0.82 -32.19 -12.58
N GLY A 92 0.13 -33.32 -12.79
CA GLY A 92 -1.22 -33.54 -12.24
C GLY A 92 -2.30 -32.57 -12.74
N GLY A 93 -2.07 -31.91 -13.89
CA GLY A 93 -2.97 -30.91 -14.44
C GLY A 93 -2.76 -29.49 -13.89
N ILE A 94 -1.81 -29.29 -12.97
CA ILE A 94 -1.53 -28.01 -12.31
C ILE A 94 -0.25 -27.39 -12.89
N GLY A 95 -0.33 -26.12 -13.27
CA GLY A 95 0.81 -25.26 -13.58
C GLY A 95 0.89 -24.06 -12.66
N THR A 96 2.01 -23.37 -12.66
CA THR A 96 2.22 -22.12 -11.93
C THR A 96 2.37 -20.96 -12.89
N LEU A 97 1.74 -19.85 -12.54
CA LEU A 97 2.03 -18.53 -13.08
C LEU A 97 2.78 -17.73 -12.01
N ILE A 98 3.99 -17.28 -12.33
CA ILE A 98 4.73 -16.33 -11.51
C ILE A 98 4.67 -14.97 -12.20
N THR A 99 4.15 -13.96 -11.49
CA THR A 99 4.20 -12.57 -11.93
C THR A 99 4.86 -11.71 -10.88
N VAL A 100 5.51 -10.65 -11.32
CA VAL A 100 5.94 -9.56 -10.45
C VAL A 100 4.89 -8.45 -10.55
N GLY A 101 4.46 -7.96 -9.41
CA GLY A 101 3.50 -6.87 -9.29
C GLY A 101 4.04 -5.79 -8.36
N GLY A 102 3.80 -4.52 -8.70
CA GLY A 102 4.21 -3.39 -7.87
C GLY A 102 3.06 -2.94 -6.98
N GLN A 103 3.34 -2.70 -5.71
CA GLN A 103 2.49 -2.00 -4.77
C GLN A 103 3.07 -0.62 -4.46
N THR A 104 2.37 0.42 -4.89
CA THR A 104 2.69 1.82 -4.58
C THR A 104 1.68 2.33 -3.56
N ALA A 105 2.16 2.77 -2.41
CA ALA A 105 1.35 3.39 -1.38
C ALA A 105 1.80 4.84 -1.15
N GLU A 106 0.86 5.77 -1.13
CA GLU A 106 1.09 7.17 -0.79
C GLU A 106 0.10 7.60 0.28
N GLU A 107 0.59 8.25 1.34
CA GLU A 107 -0.23 8.73 2.45
C GLU A 107 0.17 10.16 2.82
N ASN A 108 -0.82 10.95 3.21
CA ASN A 108 -0.64 12.31 3.70
C ASN A 108 -1.50 12.49 4.95
N TYR A 109 -0.82 12.79 6.06
CA TYR A 109 -1.41 13.07 7.36
C TYR A 109 -1.23 14.55 7.70
N TYR A 110 -2.31 15.19 8.12
CA TYR A 110 -2.34 16.58 8.55
C TYR A 110 -2.99 16.69 9.93
N LEU A 111 -2.37 17.46 10.82
CA LEU A 111 -2.96 17.86 12.08
C LEU A 111 -2.82 19.37 12.26
N GLY A 112 -3.94 20.04 12.48
CA GLY A 112 -4.00 21.44 12.91
C GLY A 112 -4.65 21.54 14.29
N ARG A 113 -4.07 22.34 15.18
CA ARG A 113 -4.65 22.68 16.48
C ARG A 113 -4.54 24.17 16.74
N PHE A 114 -5.61 24.75 17.26
CA PHE A 114 -5.67 26.11 17.75
C PHE A 114 -6.17 26.12 19.19
N ASP A 115 -5.46 26.81 20.06
CA ASP A 115 -5.78 26.98 21.47
C ASP A 115 -6.02 28.47 21.75
N TYR A 116 -7.08 28.78 22.48
CA TYR A 116 -7.47 30.14 22.83
C TYR A 116 -7.88 30.24 24.29
N THR A 117 -7.20 31.10 25.04
CA THR A 117 -7.51 31.44 26.43
C THR A 117 -8.52 32.59 26.45
N VAL A 118 -9.77 32.30 26.79
CA VAL A 118 -10.87 33.28 26.80
C VAL A 118 -10.72 34.23 28.00
N SER A 119 -10.52 33.67 29.19
CA SER A 119 -10.34 34.40 30.46
C SER A 119 -9.18 33.79 31.26
N THR A 120 -8.91 34.26 32.49
CA THR A 120 -7.93 33.60 33.38
C THR A 120 -8.34 32.19 33.78
N ASN A 121 -9.63 31.85 33.68
CA ASN A 121 -10.19 30.58 34.12
C ASN A 121 -10.74 29.74 32.95
N ASP A 122 -10.90 30.32 31.77
CA ASP A 122 -11.54 29.68 30.63
C ASP A 122 -10.61 29.57 29.42
N SER A 123 -10.56 28.40 28.81
CA SER A 123 -9.84 28.16 27.55
C SER A 123 -10.64 27.24 26.63
N MET A 124 -10.39 27.37 25.34
CA MET A 124 -11.01 26.58 24.29
C MET A 124 -9.93 26.10 23.33
N PHE A 125 -10.14 24.96 22.69
CA PHE A 125 -9.29 24.52 21.60
C PHE A 125 -10.10 23.88 20.48
N VAL A 126 -9.56 23.95 19.28
CA VAL A 126 -10.07 23.26 18.10
C VAL A 126 -8.93 22.44 17.51
N ARG A 127 -9.22 21.17 17.18
CA ARG A 127 -8.28 20.30 16.47
C ARG A 127 -8.96 19.77 15.22
N TYR A 128 -8.22 19.78 14.12
CA TYR A 128 -8.58 19.14 12.87
C TYR A 128 -7.50 18.12 12.50
N VAL A 129 -7.94 16.95 12.07
CA VAL A 129 -7.07 15.86 11.59
C VAL A 129 -7.61 15.40 10.25
N SER A 130 -6.71 15.22 9.29
CA SER A 130 -7.01 14.63 7.98
C SER A 130 -5.96 13.58 7.67
N ASP A 131 -6.41 12.42 7.24
CA ASP A 131 -5.57 11.31 6.82
C ASP A 131 -6.09 10.78 5.50
N THR A 132 -5.25 10.81 4.48
CA THR A 132 -5.60 10.38 3.13
C THR A 132 -4.51 9.52 2.56
N GLY A 133 -4.88 8.29 2.21
CA GLY A 133 -3.99 7.29 1.64
C GLY A 133 -4.52 6.74 0.33
N THR A 134 -3.61 6.42 -0.59
CA THR A 134 -3.89 5.65 -1.80
C THR A 134 -2.94 4.47 -1.85
N LEU A 135 -3.49 3.28 -2.14
CA LEU A 135 -2.72 2.08 -2.42
C LEU A 135 -3.08 1.60 -3.82
N VAL A 136 -2.10 1.56 -4.71
CA VAL A 136 -2.21 0.99 -6.05
C VAL A 136 -1.42 -0.31 -6.08
N SER A 137 -2.11 -1.41 -6.32
CA SER A 137 -1.50 -2.72 -6.52
C SER A 137 -1.68 -3.14 -7.96
N THR A 138 -0.57 -3.42 -8.64
CA THR A 138 -0.57 -3.99 -9.99
C THR A 138 -0.23 -5.47 -9.87
N THR A 139 -1.10 -6.34 -10.35
CA THR A 139 -0.80 -7.78 -10.48
C THR A 139 -1.38 -8.29 -11.79
N ALA A 140 -0.62 -9.16 -12.47
CA ALA A 140 -1.09 -9.83 -13.68
C ALA A 140 -1.94 -11.07 -13.36
N ILE A 141 -2.04 -11.46 -12.09
CA ILE A 141 -2.96 -12.52 -11.66
C ILE A 141 -4.32 -11.86 -11.41
N PRO A 142 -5.39 -12.28 -12.11
CA PRO A 142 -6.73 -11.82 -11.79
C PRO A 142 -7.01 -12.18 -10.33
N LEU A 143 -7.09 -11.18 -9.46
CA LEU A 143 -7.74 -11.35 -8.18
C LEU A 143 -9.21 -11.61 -8.55
N TRP A 144 -9.70 -12.81 -8.25
CA TRP A 144 -11.14 -13.11 -8.25
C TRP A 144 -11.90 -11.89 -7.76
N PRO A 145 -13.03 -11.49 -8.37
CA PRO A 145 -13.64 -10.19 -8.14
C PRO A 145 -13.80 -9.95 -6.64
N THR A 146 -12.84 -9.21 -6.06
CA THR A 146 -12.97 -8.69 -4.72
C THR A 146 -13.96 -7.57 -4.89
N PHE A 147 -15.18 -7.79 -4.40
CA PHE A 147 -16.17 -6.72 -4.28
C PHE A 147 -15.44 -5.47 -3.77
N PRO A 148 -15.56 -4.32 -4.46
CA PRO A 148 -14.83 -3.13 -4.06
C PRO A 148 -15.33 -2.69 -2.68
N TYR A 149 -14.59 -3.05 -1.63
CA TYR A 149 -14.79 -2.49 -0.32
C TYR A 149 -14.25 -1.05 -0.36
N ARG A 150 -15.14 -0.09 -0.63
CA ARG A 150 -14.93 1.27 -0.14
C ARG A 150 -15.25 1.24 1.35
N LEU A 151 -14.22 1.25 2.18
CA LEU A 151 -14.40 1.69 3.57
C LEU A 151 -14.72 3.18 3.50
N ARG A 152 -15.98 3.51 3.80
CA ARG A 152 -16.42 4.86 4.16
C ARG A 152 -16.51 4.93 5.68
#